data_AF-A0A067SC02-F1
#
_entry.id   AF-A0A067SC02-F1
#
_cell.length_a   1.000
_cell.length_b   1.000
_cell.length_c   1.000
_cell.angle_alpha   90.00
_cell.angle_beta   90.00
_cell.angle_gamma   90.00
#
_symmetry.space_group_name_H-M   'P 1'
#
loop_
_entity.id
_entity.type
_entity.pdbx_description
1 polymer ?
#
loop_
_entity_poly.entity_id
_entity_poly.type
_entity_poly.pdbx_seq_one_letter_code
_entity_poly.pdbx_strand_id
1 'polypeptide(L)'
;MYYFPPFPLDIERLIFEVAAVEYGPDRKAVANLLLVAKRVHDWIRPILYHIFTQHMVPPEVSPPFPDFEKRPDLLGEVGKFAKHLFIGPPTKDKIMDTLLLSCPNVENLALWFDYPFRLKPYLPAIQKLPLKRLSCCIGELAPEDIQKNPLCNLTHLDIFYFDFDHSFREKGIKALPSLPYLTHLAIGFVFPSNIGVDALNSLLLDCPHLRILVIFSEKDDDKVEDQEVQLARIDSLKLVLIVLGTYAEMEEDWHNGARGGVDFWIFAERFSSARRDKLLVDTSQRWLFISFDWVAELNDQGLEWYSRLHPK
;
A
#
# COMPACT_ATOMS: atom_id res chain seq x y z
N MET A 1 -23.84 -46.89 -10.68
CA MET A 1 -23.06 -45.79 -10.07
C MET A 1 -21.76 -45.69 -10.84
N TYR A 2 -21.54 -44.58 -11.56
CA TYR A 2 -20.27 -44.35 -12.24
C TYR A 2 -19.26 -43.84 -11.20
N TYR A 3 -18.21 -44.62 -10.96
CA TYR A 3 -17.06 -44.17 -10.18
C TYR A 3 -16.25 -43.22 -11.07
N PHE A 4 -16.31 -41.93 -10.79
CA PHE A 4 -15.30 -41.02 -11.30
C PHE A 4 -14.00 -41.28 -10.53
N PRO A 5 -12.85 -41.41 -11.21
CA PRO A 5 -11.57 -41.49 -10.52
C PRO A 5 -11.37 -40.21 -9.71
N PRO A 6 -10.89 -40.30 -8.45
CA PRO A 6 -10.61 -39.10 -7.67
C PRO A 6 -9.53 -38.26 -8.36
N PHE A 7 -9.65 -36.94 -8.27
CA PHE A 7 -8.59 -36.05 -8.73
C PHE A 7 -7.29 -36.31 -7.95
N PRO A 8 -6.12 -36.14 -8.60
CA PRO A 8 -4.85 -36.00 -7.88
C PRO A 8 -4.94 -34.88 -6.83
N LEU A 9 -4.32 -35.09 -5.67
CA LEU A 9 -4.45 -34.20 -4.50
C LEU A 9 -3.95 -32.78 -4.76
N ASP A 10 -2.87 -32.66 -5.52
CA ASP A 10 -2.27 -31.40 -5.97
C ASP A 10 -3.20 -30.62 -6.89
N ILE A 11 -3.91 -31.31 -7.79
CA ILE A 11 -4.91 -30.71 -8.68
C ILE A 11 -6.12 -30.25 -7.88
N GLU A 12 -6.63 -31.07 -6.95
CA GLU A 12 -7.71 -30.68 -6.05
C GLU A 12 -7.33 -29.41 -5.26
N ARG A 13 -6.12 -29.38 -4.67
CA ARG A 13 -5.61 -28.22 -3.95
C ARG A 13 -5.56 -26.98 -4.82
N LEU A 14 -4.97 -27.09 -6.02
CA LEU A 14 -4.85 -25.97 -6.95
C LEU A 14 -6.23 -25.39 -7.30
N ILE A 15 -7.22 -26.24 -7.56
CA ILE A 15 -8.60 -25.80 -7.85
C ILE A 15 -9.16 -24.97 -6.69
N PHE A 16 -9.02 -25.44 -5.44
CA PHE A 16 -9.52 -24.70 -4.28
C PHE A 16 -8.75 -23.39 -4.05
N GLU A 17 -7.42 -23.40 -4.17
CA GLU A 17 -6.62 -22.19 -4.00
C GLU A 17 -6.94 -21.13 -5.07
N VAL A 18 -7.09 -21.54 -6.34
CA VAL A 18 -7.52 -20.66 -7.44
C VAL A 18 -8.92 -20.11 -7.16
N ALA A 19 -9.89 -20.96 -6.81
CA ALA A 19 -11.24 -20.51 -6.48
C ALA A 19 -11.26 -19.51 -5.29
N ALA A 20 -10.45 -19.75 -4.26
CA ALA A 20 -10.34 -18.84 -3.12
C ALA A 20 -9.74 -17.48 -3.51
N VAL A 21 -8.75 -17.46 -4.41
CA VAL A 21 -8.17 -16.22 -4.95
C VAL A 21 -9.17 -15.49 -5.85
N GLU A 22 -9.89 -16.20 -6.72
CA GLU A 22 -10.89 -15.62 -7.62
C GLU A 22 -12.10 -15.03 -6.88
N TYR A 23 -12.52 -15.62 -5.76
CA TYR A 23 -13.55 -15.02 -4.90
C TYR A 23 -13.12 -13.66 -4.32
N GLY A 24 -11.80 -13.37 -4.29
CA GLY A 24 -11.24 -12.07 -3.98
C GLY A 24 -11.78 -11.47 -2.66
N PRO A 25 -12.55 -10.37 -2.70
CA PRO A 25 -13.06 -9.72 -1.50
C PRO A 25 -14.22 -10.47 -0.82
N ASP A 26 -14.85 -11.47 -1.46
CA ASP A 26 -15.96 -12.23 -0.86
C ASP A 26 -15.44 -13.24 0.18
N ARG A 27 -15.14 -12.72 1.37
CA ARG A 27 -14.69 -13.49 2.54
C ARG A 27 -15.67 -14.61 2.90
N LYS A 28 -16.97 -14.45 2.64
CA LYS A 28 -18.00 -15.45 2.95
C LYS A 28 -17.90 -16.63 1.97
N ALA A 29 -17.73 -16.36 0.69
CA ALA A 29 -17.50 -17.42 -0.31
C ALA A 29 -16.22 -18.21 0.01
N VAL A 30 -15.12 -17.52 0.32
CA VAL A 30 -13.86 -18.18 0.73
C VAL A 30 -14.04 -18.99 2.02
N ALA A 31 -14.77 -18.47 3.01
CA ALA A 31 -15.04 -19.19 4.25
C ALA A 31 -15.89 -20.46 4.02
N ASN A 32 -16.80 -20.46 3.04
CA ASN A 32 -17.57 -21.66 2.71
C ASN A 32 -16.68 -22.79 2.17
N LEU A 33 -15.58 -22.47 1.48
CA LEU A 33 -14.62 -23.48 1.02
C LEU A 33 -13.97 -24.22 2.20
N LEU A 34 -13.78 -23.56 3.34
CA LEU A 34 -13.25 -24.20 4.55
C LEU A 34 -14.15 -25.32 5.08
N LEU A 35 -15.44 -25.32 4.73
CA LEU A 35 -16.43 -26.29 5.21
C LEU A 35 -16.45 -27.58 4.38
N VAL A 36 -15.75 -27.63 3.25
CA VAL A 36 -15.81 -28.77 2.32
C VAL A 36 -15.15 -30.02 2.90
N ALA A 37 -13.92 -29.88 3.41
CA ALA A 37 -13.16 -30.98 4.02
C ALA A 37 -12.01 -30.43 4.87
N LYS A 38 -11.50 -31.23 5.82
CA LYS A 38 -10.36 -30.85 6.68
C LYS A 38 -9.12 -30.41 5.89
N ARG A 39 -8.77 -31.12 4.81
CA ARG A 39 -7.61 -30.73 3.97
C ARG A 39 -7.82 -29.40 3.26
N VAL A 40 -9.04 -29.14 2.78
CA VAL A 40 -9.40 -27.87 2.13
C VAL A 40 -9.36 -26.74 3.14
N HIS A 41 -9.85 -26.99 4.37
CA HIS A 41 -9.68 -26.06 5.48
C HIS A 41 -8.21 -25.65 5.66
N ASP A 42 -7.29 -26.62 5.70
CA ASP A 42 -5.87 -26.35 5.90
C ASP A 42 -5.22 -25.61 4.71
N TRP A 43 -5.68 -25.84 3.48
CA TRP A 43 -5.18 -25.15 2.28
C TRP A 43 -5.70 -23.72 2.15
N ILE A 44 -6.98 -23.49 2.43
CA ILE A 44 -7.62 -22.20 2.21
C ILE A 44 -7.39 -21.23 3.37
N ARG A 45 -7.17 -21.74 4.58
CA ARG A 45 -6.99 -20.90 5.77
C ARG A 45 -5.85 -19.86 5.61
N PRO A 46 -4.65 -20.20 5.12
CA PRO A 46 -3.62 -19.19 4.83
C PRO A 46 -4.09 -18.12 3.83
N ILE A 47 -4.90 -18.48 2.83
CA ILE A 47 -5.45 -17.55 1.83
C ILE A 47 -6.55 -16.69 2.43
N LEU A 48 -7.39 -17.21 3.33
CA LEU A 48 -8.40 -16.37 3.98
C LEU A 48 -7.74 -15.32 4.90
N TYR A 49 -6.68 -15.71 5.61
CA TYR A 49 -6.07 -14.91 6.69
C TYR A 49 -4.76 -14.20 6.29
N HIS A 50 -4.44 -14.05 5.00
CA HIS A 50 -3.22 -13.34 4.59
C HIS A 50 -3.32 -11.81 4.67
N ILE A 51 -4.53 -11.24 4.72
CA ILE A 51 -4.78 -9.80 4.83
C ILE A 51 -5.56 -9.52 6.12
N PHE A 52 -4.96 -8.74 7.01
CA PHE A 52 -5.59 -8.25 8.23
C PHE A 52 -5.91 -6.77 8.12
N THR A 53 -7.08 -6.41 8.61
CA THR A 53 -7.62 -5.06 8.62
C THR A 53 -8.17 -4.78 10.01
N GLN A 54 -7.49 -3.91 10.74
CA GLN A 54 -7.78 -3.59 12.14
C GLN A 54 -8.04 -2.10 12.25
N HIS A 55 -9.29 -1.68 12.06
CA HIS A 55 -9.70 -0.29 12.22
C HIS A 55 -11.22 -0.21 12.41
N MET A 56 -11.73 0.95 12.83
CA MET A 56 -13.18 1.21 12.91
C MET A 56 -13.52 2.45 12.07
N VAL A 57 -13.40 2.34 10.75
CA VAL A 57 -14.35 3.03 9.86
C VAL A 57 -15.72 2.49 10.28
N PRO A 58 -16.81 3.29 10.22
CA PRO A 58 -18.14 2.82 10.61
C PRO A 58 -18.35 1.38 10.12
N PRO A 59 -18.61 0.40 11.03
CA PRO A 59 -18.58 -1.03 10.71
C PRO A 59 -19.48 -1.42 9.53
N GLU A 60 -20.41 -0.55 9.17
CA GLU A 60 -21.30 -0.65 8.02
C GLU A 60 -20.57 -0.59 6.67
N VAL A 61 -19.38 0.02 6.61
CA VAL A 61 -18.62 0.21 5.36
C VAL A 61 -17.56 -0.87 5.17
N SER A 62 -16.67 -1.08 6.15
CA SER A 62 -15.56 -2.05 6.08
C SER A 62 -15.33 -2.67 7.46
N PRO A 63 -15.95 -3.82 7.77
CA PRO A 63 -15.76 -4.44 9.08
C PRO A 63 -14.32 -4.96 9.23
N PRO A 64 -13.75 -4.86 10.45
CA PRO A 64 -12.43 -5.38 10.72
C PRO A 64 -12.39 -6.88 10.44
N PHE A 65 -11.26 -7.35 9.94
CA PHE A 65 -11.07 -8.74 9.65
C PHE A 65 -9.62 -9.17 9.83
N PRO A 66 -9.37 -10.22 10.62
CA PRO A 66 -10.30 -10.85 11.55
C PRO A 66 -10.76 -9.88 12.64
N ASP A 67 -11.94 -10.10 13.21
CA ASP A 67 -12.43 -9.29 14.33
C ASP A 67 -11.80 -9.80 15.64
N PHE A 68 -10.61 -9.30 15.96
CA PHE A 68 -9.87 -9.67 17.17
C PHE A 68 -10.42 -9.05 18.44
N GLU A 69 -11.30 -8.04 18.35
CA GLU A 69 -12.03 -7.56 19.50
C GLU A 69 -13.05 -8.60 19.98
N LYS A 70 -13.77 -9.22 19.04
CA LYS A 70 -14.72 -10.31 19.35
C LYS A 70 -14.03 -11.66 19.58
N ARG A 71 -12.91 -11.92 18.90
CA ARG A 71 -12.19 -13.21 18.92
C ARG A 71 -10.68 -13.03 19.13
N PRO A 72 -10.23 -12.55 20.30
CA PRO A 72 -8.81 -12.35 20.57
C PRO A 72 -8.00 -13.66 20.58
N ASP A 73 -8.64 -14.79 20.88
CA ASP A 73 -8.06 -16.14 20.84
C ASP A 73 -7.57 -16.54 19.44
N LEU A 74 -8.21 -16.00 18.40
CA LEU A 74 -7.90 -16.31 17.01
C LEU A 74 -6.50 -15.79 16.61
N LEU A 75 -6.02 -14.70 17.21
CA LEU A 75 -4.78 -14.05 16.80
C LEU A 75 -3.57 -14.97 16.87
N GLY A 76 -3.43 -15.75 17.94
CA GLY A 76 -2.33 -16.73 18.06
C GLY A 76 -2.42 -17.87 17.05
N GLU A 77 -3.62 -18.15 16.54
CA GLU A 77 -3.87 -19.24 15.61
C GLU A 77 -3.61 -18.83 14.15
N VAL A 78 -4.05 -17.62 13.77
CA VAL A 78 -3.99 -17.13 12.38
C VAL A 78 -2.96 -16.06 12.12
N GLY A 79 -2.38 -15.43 13.16
CA GLY A 79 -1.43 -14.32 12.99
C GLY A 79 -0.24 -14.64 12.11
N LYS A 80 0.27 -15.88 12.18
CA LYS A 80 1.34 -16.39 11.30
C LYS A 80 0.98 -16.40 9.80
N PHE A 81 -0.29 -16.31 9.43
CA PHE A 81 -0.70 -16.25 8.02
C PHE A 81 -0.72 -14.84 7.46
N ALA A 82 -0.78 -13.81 8.31
CA ALA A 82 -0.82 -12.42 7.88
C ALA A 82 0.46 -12.04 7.12
N LYS A 83 0.27 -11.53 5.90
CA LYS A 83 1.29 -10.91 5.05
C LYS A 83 1.06 -9.43 4.86
N HIS A 84 -0.21 -9.01 4.88
CA HIS A 84 -0.62 -7.63 4.78
C HIS A 84 -1.37 -7.26 6.04
N LEU A 85 -0.94 -6.20 6.72
CA LEU A 85 -1.54 -5.72 7.95
C LEU A 85 -1.84 -4.24 7.82
N PHE A 86 -3.11 -3.92 7.87
CA PHE A 86 -3.61 -2.56 7.96
C PHE A 86 -4.11 -2.32 9.38
N ILE A 87 -3.61 -1.28 10.04
CA ILE A 87 -4.08 -0.81 11.33
C ILE A 87 -4.50 0.65 11.16
N GLY A 88 -5.77 0.93 11.43
CA GLY A 88 -6.43 2.24 11.32
C GLY A 88 -6.92 2.75 12.68
N PRO A 89 -7.38 4.00 12.79
CA PRO A 89 -8.08 4.47 13.99
C PRO A 89 -9.44 3.75 14.14
N PRO A 90 -9.98 3.66 15.36
CA PRO A 90 -9.39 3.94 16.67
C PRO A 90 -8.81 2.65 17.29
N THR A 91 -7.68 2.16 16.78
CA THR A 91 -7.01 0.99 17.40
C THR A 91 -6.24 1.41 18.66
N LYS A 92 -6.44 0.68 19.78
CA LYS A 92 -5.74 0.95 21.05
C LYS A 92 -4.28 0.49 20.99
N ASP A 93 -3.36 1.29 21.53
CA ASP A 93 -1.92 1.01 21.60
C ASP A 93 -1.57 -0.43 22.04
N LYS A 94 -2.23 -0.93 23.10
CA LYS A 94 -1.97 -2.27 23.65
C LYS A 94 -2.22 -3.41 22.64
N ILE A 95 -3.16 -3.20 21.73
CA ILE A 95 -3.51 -4.21 20.72
C ILE A 95 -2.42 -4.24 19.64
N MET A 96 -1.80 -3.10 19.34
CA MET A 96 -0.83 -3.02 18.25
C MET A 96 0.44 -3.84 18.51
N ASP A 97 1.05 -3.75 19.69
CA ASP A 97 2.21 -4.59 20.02
C ASP A 97 1.86 -6.09 19.91
N THR A 98 0.69 -6.46 20.39
CA THR A 98 0.21 -7.85 20.35
C THR A 98 0.01 -8.31 18.90
N LEU A 99 -0.58 -7.46 18.05
CA LEU A 99 -0.77 -7.74 16.63
C LEU A 99 0.57 -7.90 15.90
N LEU A 100 1.47 -6.93 16.03
CA LEU A 100 2.77 -6.93 15.36
C LEU A 100 3.62 -8.14 15.78
N LEU A 101 3.63 -8.48 17.07
CA LEU A 101 4.36 -9.65 17.58
C LEU A 101 3.74 -10.99 17.17
N SER A 102 2.42 -11.03 16.94
CA SER A 102 1.71 -12.25 16.53
C SER A 102 1.72 -12.48 15.01
N CYS A 103 2.14 -11.49 14.23
CA CYS A 103 2.12 -11.52 12.77
C CYS A 103 3.55 -11.44 12.18
N PRO A 104 4.40 -12.47 12.38
CA PRO A 104 5.82 -12.40 12.03
C PRO A 104 6.10 -12.36 10.52
N ASN A 105 5.12 -12.65 9.67
CA ASN A 105 5.26 -12.74 8.21
C ASN A 105 4.74 -11.50 7.48
N VAL A 106 4.47 -10.40 8.18
CA VAL A 106 3.98 -9.16 7.57
C VAL A 106 5.07 -8.54 6.70
N GLU A 107 4.75 -8.36 5.43
CA GLU A 107 5.61 -7.75 4.40
C GLU A 107 5.07 -6.38 3.95
N ASN A 108 3.77 -6.15 4.06
CA ASN A 108 3.10 -4.88 3.78
C ASN A 108 2.36 -4.38 5.03
N LEU A 109 2.85 -3.30 5.62
CA LEU A 109 2.29 -2.72 6.85
C LEU A 109 1.77 -1.30 6.58
N ALA A 110 0.50 -1.07 6.86
CA ALA A 110 -0.10 0.26 6.91
C ALA A 110 -0.52 0.56 8.35
N LEU A 111 -0.06 1.69 8.90
CA LEU A 111 -0.34 2.13 10.26
C LEU A 111 -0.99 3.51 10.19
N TRP A 112 -2.23 3.60 9.78
CA TRP A 112 -2.98 4.85 9.61
C TRP A 112 -3.62 5.20 10.95
N PHE A 113 -3.32 6.34 11.54
CA PHE A 113 -3.85 6.68 12.86
C PHE A 113 -4.14 8.16 12.94
N ASP A 114 -5.06 8.52 13.84
CA ASP A 114 -5.32 9.90 14.16
C ASP A 114 -4.08 10.53 14.82
N TYR A 115 -3.85 11.80 14.49
CA TYR A 115 -2.79 12.58 15.11
C TYR A 115 -3.07 12.82 16.60
N PRO A 116 -2.08 12.71 17.50
CA PRO A 116 -0.67 12.42 17.24
C PRO A 116 -0.31 10.93 17.36
N PHE A 117 -0.10 10.26 16.23
CA PHE A 117 0.46 8.91 16.20
C PHE A 117 1.99 8.93 16.22
N ARG A 118 2.57 7.91 16.89
CA ARG A 118 4.01 7.74 17.04
C ARG A 118 4.41 6.32 16.66
N LEU A 119 5.24 6.17 15.62
CA LEU A 119 5.80 4.89 15.16
C LEU A 119 6.88 4.34 16.11
N LYS A 120 7.65 5.22 16.73
CA LYS A 120 8.85 4.95 17.51
C LYS A 120 8.65 3.93 18.63
N PRO A 121 7.56 3.97 19.43
CA PRO A 121 7.27 2.94 20.43
C PRO A 121 7.18 1.52 19.85
N TYR A 122 6.78 1.40 18.59
CA TYR A 122 6.50 0.12 17.93
C TYR A 122 7.66 -0.37 17.07
N LEU A 123 8.73 0.44 16.92
CA LEU A 123 9.93 0.04 16.20
C LEU A 123 10.46 -1.32 16.67
N PRO A 124 10.60 -1.65 17.97
CA PRO A 124 11.13 -2.95 18.38
C PRO A 124 10.34 -4.17 17.85
N ALA A 125 9.02 -4.03 17.64
CA ALA A 125 8.18 -5.07 17.05
C ALA A 125 8.32 -5.07 15.52
N ILE A 126 8.22 -3.90 14.89
CA ILE A 126 8.41 -3.69 13.44
C ILE A 126 9.78 -4.22 13.01
N GLN A 127 10.80 -4.07 13.87
CA GLN A 127 12.18 -4.49 13.62
C GLN A 127 12.36 -5.98 13.32
N LYS A 128 11.36 -6.79 13.69
CA LYS A 128 11.37 -8.24 13.54
C LYS A 128 10.63 -8.71 12.28
N LEU A 129 9.97 -7.79 11.57
CA LEU A 129 9.12 -8.10 10.43
C LEU A 129 9.92 -8.07 9.12
N PRO A 130 9.62 -8.94 8.15
CA PRO A 130 10.26 -8.97 6.83
C PRO A 130 9.70 -7.88 5.88
N LEU A 131 9.56 -6.64 6.38
CA LEU A 131 8.86 -5.58 5.65
C LEU A 131 9.49 -5.23 4.30
N LYS A 132 8.61 -5.04 3.31
CA LYS A 132 8.90 -4.57 1.95
C LYS A 132 8.12 -3.31 1.61
N ARG A 133 6.93 -3.15 2.18
CA ARG A 133 6.07 -1.97 2.02
C ARG A 133 5.68 -1.44 3.39
N LEU A 134 5.83 -0.13 3.58
CA LEU A 134 5.42 0.56 4.80
C LEU A 134 4.63 1.82 4.42
N SER A 135 3.45 1.96 4.99
CA SER A 135 2.66 3.20 4.97
C SER A 135 2.47 3.69 6.40
N CYS A 136 3.21 4.73 6.80
CA CYS A 136 3.18 5.28 8.16
C CYS A 136 3.64 6.74 8.22
N CYS A 137 3.28 7.44 9.31
CA CYS A 137 3.96 8.66 9.69
C CYS A 137 5.34 8.32 10.27
N ILE A 138 6.41 8.84 9.65
CA ILE A 138 7.81 8.67 10.12
C ILE A 138 8.41 9.96 10.68
N GLY A 139 7.60 10.99 10.92
CA GLY A 139 8.05 12.35 11.28
C GLY A 139 8.94 12.43 12.52
N GLU A 140 8.78 11.51 13.47
CA GLU A 140 9.54 11.49 14.72
C GLU A 140 10.81 10.63 14.68
N LEU A 141 11.08 9.96 13.55
CA LEU A 141 12.24 9.09 13.42
C LEU A 141 13.51 9.91 13.23
N ALA A 142 14.56 9.54 13.95
CA ALA A 142 15.89 10.05 13.67
C ALA A 142 16.46 9.37 12.40
N PRO A 143 17.41 10.01 11.67
CA PRO A 143 18.07 9.38 10.54
C PRO A 143 18.64 7.99 10.85
N GLU A 144 19.17 7.79 12.04
CA GLU A 144 19.71 6.50 12.50
C GLU A 144 18.62 5.45 12.70
N ASP A 145 17.39 5.86 12.98
CA ASP A 145 16.25 4.94 13.09
C ASP A 145 15.81 4.45 11.71
N ILE A 146 15.81 5.34 10.70
CA ILE A 146 15.50 5.01 9.29
C ILE A 146 16.52 4.03 8.71
N GLN A 147 17.77 4.09 9.14
CA GLN A 147 18.84 3.21 8.66
C GLN A 147 18.86 1.82 9.31
N LYS A 148 18.05 1.59 10.36
CA LYS A 148 17.97 0.28 11.02
C LYS A 148 17.07 -0.67 10.23
N ASN A 149 17.37 -1.98 10.32
CA ASN A 149 16.50 -3.03 9.81
C ASN A 149 15.15 -3.00 10.55
N PRO A 150 14.00 -3.20 9.88
CA PRO A 150 13.81 -3.56 8.47
C PRO A 150 13.59 -2.37 7.55
N LEU A 151 13.67 -1.13 8.04
CA LEU A 151 13.41 0.04 7.21
C LEU A 151 14.38 0.10 6.01
N CYS A 152 15.62 -0.34 6.21
CA CYS A 152 16.59 -0.49 5.12
C CYS A 152 16.23 -1.52 4.03
N ASN A 153 15.26 -2.42 4.27
CA ASN A 153 14.77 -3.41 3.31
C ASN A 153 13.51 -2.96 2.54
N LEU A 154 13.01 -1.76 2.84
CA LEU A 154 11.81 -1.24 2.20
C LEU A 154 12.04 -0.97 0.71
N THR A 155 11.07 -1.38 -0.08
CA THR A 155 10.99 -1.10 -1.51
C THR A 155 9.96 -0.02 -1.81
N HIS A 156 8.90 0.04 -1.00
CA HIS A 156 7.85 1.05 -1.07
C HIS A 156 7.69 1.70 0.31
N LEU A 157 7.72 3.02 0.34
CA LEU A 157 7.48 3.83 1.53
C LEU A 157 6.43 4.87 1.19
N ASP A 158 5.32 4.85 1.91
CA ASP A 158 4.25 5.84 1.85
C ASP A 158 4.22 6.60 3.17
N ILE A 159 4.53 7.89 3.10
CA ILE A 159 4.58 8.77 4.26
C ILE A 159 3.30 9.59 4.25
N PHE A 160 2.36 9.21 5.11
CA PHE A 160 1.13 9.95 5.33
C PHE A 160 1.29 10.87 6.57
N TYR A 161 0.60 12.00 6.58
CA TYR A 161 0.62 13.03 7.65
C TYR A 161 2.02 13.47 8.08
N PHE A 162 2.56 14.50 7.41
CA PHE A 162 3.76 15.20 7.89
C PHE A 162 3.39 16.15 9.02
N ASP A 163 3.74 15.77 10.26
CA ASP A 163 3.74 16.74 11.36
C ASP A 163 4.74 17.88 11.03
N PHE A 164 4.31 19.11 11.28
CA PHE A 164 4.94 20.35 10.82
C PHE A 164 6.20 20.73 11.59
N ASP A 165 6.80 19.80 12.35
CA ASP A 165 8.10 20.09 12.92
C ASP A 165 9.13 20.17 11.79
N HIS A 166 9.64 21.38 11.57
CA HIS A 166 10.74 21.69 10.67
C HIS A 166 11.92 20.71 10.79
N SER A 167 12.11 20.13 11.99
CA SER A 167 13.17 19.17 12.26
C SER A 167 13.10 17.93 11.35
N PHE A 168 11.91 17.41 11.02
CA PHE A 168 11.79 16.25 10.14
C PHE A 168 12.03 16.60 8.67
N ARG A 169 11.50 17.75 8.20
CA ARG A 169 11.72 18.24 6.83
C ARG A 169 13.22 18.25 6.50
N GLU A 170 14.05 18.67 7.44
CA GLU A 170 15.48 18.74 7.23
C GLU A 170 16.20 17.40 7.43
N LYS A 171 15.81 16.61 8.44
CA LYS A 171 16.58 15.41 8.82
C LYS A 171 16.04 14.12 8.18
N GLY A 172 14.73 13.93 8.19
CA GLY A 172 14.06 12.74 7.70
C GLY A 172 14.19 12.58 6.19
N ILE A 173 13.85 13.62 5.44
CA ILE A 173 13.95 13.62 3.97
C ILE A 173 15.40 13.35 3.53
N LYS A 174 16.38 13.96 4.19
CA LYS A 174 17.81 13.74 3.90
C LYS A 174 18.29 12.33 4.24
N ALA A 175 17.56 11.59 5.08
CA ALA A 175 17.88 10.21 5.39
C ALA A 175 17.32 9.21 4.36
N LEU A 176 16.28 9.56 3.60
CA LEU A 176 15.65 8.65 2.63
C LEU A 176 16.61 8.12 1.55
N PRO A 177 17.57 8.92 1.01
CA PRO A 177 18.60 8.41 0.10
C PRO A 177 19.45 7.25 0.65
N SER A 178 19.50 7.09 1.98
CA SER A 178 20.26 5.99 2.62
C SER A 178 19.56 4.64 2.59
N LEU A 179 18.30 4.57 2.11
CA LEU A 179 17.55 3.33 1.97
C LEU A 179 17.92 2.60 0.67
N PRO A 180 18.72 1.52 0.72
CA PRO A 180 19.37 0.95 -0.46
C PRO A 180 18.41 0.28 -1.45
N TYR A 181 17.22 -0.12 -1.00
CA TYR A 181 16.24 -0.81 -1.84
C TYR A 181 15.00 0.02 -2.15
N LEU A 182 14.97 1.29 -1.72
CA LEU A 182 13.80 2.14 -1.91
C LEU A 182 13.64 2.46 -3.40
N THR A 183 12.55 1.96 -3.99
CA THR A 183 12.21 2.15 -5.41
C THR A 183 10.97 3.01 -5.59
N HIS A 184 10.10 3.05 -4.58
CA HIS A 184 8.82 3.73 -4.59
C HIS A 184 8.69 4.56 -3.32
N LEU A 185 8.51 5.86 -3.50
CA LEU A 185 8.28 6.80 -2.40
C LEU A 185 6.98 7.55 -2.66
N ALA A 186 6.12 7.62 -1.67
CA ALA A 186 4.91 8.43 -1.69
C ALA A 186 4.95 9.36 -0.49
N ILE A 187 4.53 10.59 -0.72
CA ILE A 187 4.51 11.64 0.28
C ILE A 187 3.13 12.27 0.19
N GLY A 188 2.32 12.09 1.24
CA GLY A 188 1.00 12.67 1.34
C GLY A 188 0.84 13.66 2.47
N PHE A 189 -0.23 14.45 2.37
CA PHE A 189 -0.67 15.41 3.39
C PHE A 189 0.37 16.48 3.71
N VAL A 190 0.94 17.07 2.67
CA VAL A 190 1.84 18.20 2.77
C VAL A 190 1.22 19.30 1.94
N PHE A 191 0.85 20.44 2.55
CA PHE A 191 0.78 21.68 1.77
C PHE A 191 2.15 21.83 1.08
N PRO A 192 2.30 21.69 -0.25
CA PRO A 192 3.57 21.49 -0.93
C PRO A 192 4.58 22.63 -0.73
N SER A 193 4.12 23.77 -0.23
CA SER A 193 4.94 24.82 0.36
C SER A 193 5.97 24.29 1.37
N ASN A 194 5.73 23.12 1.97
CA ASN A 194 6.48 22.62 3.12
C ASN A 194 7.55 21.57 2.79
N ILE A 195 7.59 20.96 1.61
CA ILE A 195 8.78 20.18 1.20
C ILE A 195 9.67 21.06 0.32
N GLY A 196 9.06 21.86 -0.55
CA GLY A 196 9.76 22.72 -1.51
C GLY A 196 10.33 21.91 -2.68
N VAL A 197 10.30 22.53 -3.86
CA VAL A 197 10.77 21.94 -5.12
C VAL A 197 12.20 21.42 -5.03
N ASP A 198 13.07 22.11 -4.30
CA ASP A 198 14.48 21.72 -4.15
C ASP A 198 14.65 20.39 -3.43
N ALA A 199 13.87 20.13 -2.37
CA ALA A 199 13.96 18.87 -1.64
C ALA A 199 13.42 17.69 -2.47
N LEU A 200 12.38 17.91 -3.28
CA LEU A 200 11.88 16.91 -4.22
C LEU A 200 12.92 16.60 -5.30
N ASN A 201 13.58 17.63 -5.83
CA ASN A 201 14.69 17.45 -6.78
C ASN A 201 15.85 16.68 -6.13
N SER A 202 16.24 17.01 -4.90
CA SER A 202 17.23 16.22 -4.16
C SER A 202 16.81 14.76 -4.04
N LEU A 203 15.57 14.45 -3.66
CA LEU A 203 15.11 13.05 -3.59
C LEU A 203 15.19 12.33 -4.94
N LEU A 204 14.81 12.99 -6.03
CA LEU A 204 14.85 12.42 -7.37
C LEU A 204 16.28 12.15 -7.87
N LEU A 205 17.25 12.96 -7.43
CA LEU A 205 18.66 12.89 -7.79
C LEU A 205 19.46 11.95 -6.88
N ASP A 206 19.24 12.06 -5.56
CA ASP A 206 20.06 11.42 -4.52
C ASP A 206 19.60 10.00 -4.18
N CYS A 207 18.39 9.60 -4.57
CA CYS A 207 17.89 8.23 -4.42
C CYS A 207 18.13 7.43 -5.73
N PRO A 208 19.26 6.73 -5.90
CA PRO A 208 19.65 6.12 -7.18
C PRO A 208 18.70 5.04 -7.66
N HIS A 209 18.03 4.35 -6.74
CA HIS A 209 17.10 3.27 -7.04
C HIS A 209 15.65 3.73 -7.17
N LEU A 210 15.36 5.00 -6.88
CA LEU A 210 14.01 5.54 -6.94
C LEU A 210 13.51 5.53 -8.39
N ARG A 211 12.40 4.83 -8.59
CA ARG A 211 11.69 4.68 -9.87
C ARG A 211 10.49 5.60 -9.92
N ILE A 212 9.75 5.67 -8.82
CA ILE A 212 8.51 6.45 -8.70
C ILE A 212 8.55 7.28 -7.42
N LEU A 213 8.22 8.56 -7.58
CA LEU A 213 7.92 9.49 -6.50
C LEU A 213 6.46 9.95 -6.69
N VAL A 214 5.60 9.60 -5.76
CA VAL A 214 4.21 10.05 -5.72
C VAL A 214 4.07 11.21 -4.75
N ILE A 215 3.44 12.29 -5.18
CA ILE A 215 2.98 13.36 -4.30
C ILE A 215 1.46 13.33 -4.29
N PHE A 216 0.89 13.31 -3.10
CA PHE A 216 -0.55 13.35 -2.93
C PHE A 216 -1.07 14.75 -2.62
N SER A 217 -2.24 15.08 -3.14
CA SER A 217 -3.02 16.27 -2.76
C SER A 217 -4.45 15.88 -2.39
N GLU A 218 -5.08 16.64 -1.50
CA GLU A 218 -6.49 16.47 -1.17
C GLU A 218 -7.37 17.14 -2.24
N LYS A 219 -8.52 16.52 -2.54
CA LYS A 219 -9.45 16.98 -3.57
C LYS A 219 -9.99 18.40 -3.34
N ASP A 220 -10.10 18.82 -2.09
CA ASP A 220 -10.73 20.08 -1.69
C ASP A 220 -9.71 21.21 -1.41
N ASP A 221 -8.44 21.04 -1.81
CA ASP A 221 -7.44 22.09 -1.63
C ASP A 221 -7.55 23.13 -2.78
N ASP A 222 -8.13 24.29 -2.48
CA ASP A 222 -8.19 25.45 -3.40
C ASP A 222 -6.80 25.88 -3.93
N LYS A 223 -5.71 25.38 -3.32
CA LYS A 223 -4.32 25.68 -3.70
C LYS A 223 -3.73 24.70 -4.71
N VAL A 224 -4.49 23.74 -5.22
CA VAL A 224 -3.99 22.76 -6.21
C VAL A 224 -3.35 23.45 -7.42
N GLU A 225 -3.93 24.55 -7.90
CA GLU A 225 -3.41 25.30 -9.06
C GLU A 225 -2.01 25.92 -8.79
N ASP A 226 -1.82 26.57 -7.64
CA ASP A 226 -0.53 27.18 -7.26
C ASP A 226 0.58 26.12 -7.11
N GLN A 227 0.20 24.95 -6.57
CA GLN A 227 1.11 23.82 -6.39
C GLN A 227 1.49 23.19 -7.73
N GLU A 228 0.52 23.03 -8.62
CA GLU A 228 0.74 22.50 -9.96
C GLU A 228 1.77 23.34 -10.71
N VAL A 229 1.68 24.67 -10.66
CA VAL A 229 2.67 25.57 -11.31
C VAL A 229 4.08 25.38 -10.76
N GLN A 230 4.24 25.10 -9.46
CA GLN A 230 5.56 24.87 -8.86
C GLN A 230 6.09 23.47 -9.20
N LEU A 231 5.26 22.45 -9.11
CA LEU A 231 5.63 21.05 -9.33
C LEU A 231 5.81 20.73 -10.82
N ALA A 232 5.10 21.43 -11.71
CA ALA A 232 5.29 21.33 -13.16
C ALA A 232 6.71 21.77 -13.60
N ARG A 233 7.45 22.49 -12.74
CA ARG A 233 8.87 22.82 -13.00
C ARG A 233 9.79 21.62 -12.81
N ILE A 234 9.33 20.56 -12.16
CA ILE A 234 10.08 19.32 -11.98
C ILE A 234 9.85 18.45 -13.21
N ASP A 235 10.74 18.56 -14.20
CA ASP A 235 10.73 17.71 -15.40
C ASP A 235 11.36 16.35 -15.09
N SER A 236 10.59 15.50 -14.40
CA SER A 236 11.01 14.14 -14.06
C SER A 236 9.91 13.13 -14.36
N LEU A 237 10.24 12.15 -15.21
CA LEU A 237 9.35 11.04 -15.52
C LEU A 237 8.99 10.20 -14.29
N LYS A 238 9.82 10.25 -13.24
CA LYS A 238 9.60 9.53 -11.97
C LYS A 238 8.53 10.17 -11.09
N LEU A 239 8.25 11.47 -11.27
CA LEU A 239 7.29 12.22 -10.45
C LEU A 239 5.85 12.00 -10.95
N VAL A 240 4.96 11.57 -10.07
CA VAL A 240 3.53 11.41 -10.34
C VAL A 240 2.75 12.18 -9.28
N LEU A 241 1.79 13.00 -9.72
CA LEU A 241 0.94 13.79 -8.82
C LEU A 241 -0.43 13.14 -8.79
N ILE A 242 -0.91 12.75 -7.60
CA ILE A 242 -2.17 12.03 -7.44
C ILE A 242 -3.07 12.81 -6.48
N VAL A 243 -4.30 13.06 -6.90
CA VAL A 243 -5.37 13.55 -6.03
C VAL A 243 -5.92 12.37 -5.26
N LEU A 244 -5.81 12.44 -3.94
CA LEU A 244 -6.36 11.44 -3.03
C LEU A 244 -7.88 11.52 -3.01
N GLY A 245 -8.48 10.34 -2.94
CA GLY A 245 -9.87 10.20 -2.56
C GLY A 245 -10.07 10.38 -1.05
N THR A 246 -11.29 10.06 -0.63
CA THR A 246 -11.65 9.87 0.78
C THR A 246 -10.80 8.78 1.44
N TYR A 247 -10.78 8.77 2.77
CA TYR A 247 -10.11 7.71 3.53
C TYR A 247 -10.54 6.30 3.10
N ALA A 248 -11.83 6.09 2.84
CA ALA A 248 -12.37 4.81 2.39
C ALA A 248 -11.81 4.39 1.01
N GLU A 249 -11.68 5.34 0.08
CA GLU A 249 -11.11 5.07 -1.25
C GLU A 249 -9.62 4.72 -1.15
N MET A 250 -8.87 5.38 -0.24
CA MET A 250 -7.46 5.03 0.00
C MET A 250 -7.31 3.64 0.63
N GLU A 251 -8.16 3.30 1.60
CA GLU A 251 -8.18 1.98 2.23
C GLU A 251 -8.50 0.89 1.19
N GLU A 252 -9.49 1.15 0.33
CA GLU A 252 -9.85 0.25 -0.76
C GLU A 252 -8.70 0.07 -1.75
N ASP A 253 -7.99 1.14 -2.11
CA ASP A 253 -6.80 1.09 -2.95
C ASP A 253 -5.68 0.24 -2.32
N TRP A 254 -5.37 0.46 -1.04
CA TRP A 254 -4.42 -0.38 -0.31
C TRP A 254 -4.84 -1.85 -0.31
N HIS A 255 -6.14 -2.09 -0.13
CA HIS A 255 -6.73 -3.42 -0.17
C HIS A 255 -6.60 -4.10 -1.53
N ASN A 256 -6.79 -3.36 -2.62
CA ASN A 256 -6.58 -3.85 -3.97
C ASN A 256 -5.12 -4.27 -4.17
N GLY A 257 -4.16 -3.45 -3.74
CA GLY A 257 -2.73 -3.80 -3.78
C GLY A 257 -2.39 -5.02 -2.93
N ALA A 258 -2.95 -5.12 -1.72
CA ALA A 258 -2.76 -6.27 -0.83
C ALA A 258 -3.28 -7.58 -1.42
N ARG A 259 -4.30 -7.53 -2.30
CA ARG A 259 -4.83 -8.69 -3.03
C ARG A 259 -4.09 -8.98 -4.35
N GLY A 260 -3.04 -8.23 -4.66
CA GLY A 260 -2.31 -8.33 -5.93
C GLY A 260 -3.00 -7.66 -7.12
N GLY A 261 -4.01 -6.83 -6.86
CA GLY A 261 -4.66 -5.98 -7.84
C GLY A 261 -3.85 -4.72 -8.18
N VAL A 262 -4.50 -3.77 -8.86
CA VAL A 262 -3.91 -2.47 -9.18
C VAL A 262 -4.17 -1.53 -8.00
N ASP A 263 -3.12 -1.13 -7.30
CA ASP A 263 -3.10 -0.03 -6.33
C ASP A 263 -2.53 1.25 -6.98
N PHE A 264 -2.46 2.34 -6.20
CA PHE A 264 -1.91 3.60 -6.67
C PHE A 264 -0.43 3.48 -7.10
N TRP A 265 0.32 2.51 -6.56
CA TRP A 265 1.71 2.27 -6.98
C TRP A 265 1.78 1.74 -8.40
N ILE A 266 1.02 0.70 -8.70
CA ILE A 266 0.93 0.14 -10.05
C ILE A 266 0.36 1.19 -11.02
N PHE A 267 -0.61 1.99 -10.58
CA PHE A 267 -1.11 3.14 -11.34
C PHE A 267 0.02 4.12 -11.69
N ALA A 268 0.81 4.55 -10.69
CA ALA A 268 1.89 5.50 -10.88
C ALA A 268 3.01 4.96 -11.79
N GLU A 269 3.39 3.67 -11.64
CA GLU A 269 4.35 3.01 -12.53
C GLU A 269 3.87 2.98 -13.98
N ARG A 270 2.58 2.67 -14.19
CA ARG A 270 1.95 2.65 -15.52
C ARG A 270 1.92 4.05 -16.11
N PHE A 271 1.53 5.06 -15.34
CA PHE A 271 1.46 6.44 -15.84
C PHE A 271 2.85 6.96 -16.21
N SER A 272 3.84 6.76 -15.32
CA SER A 272 5.24 7.11 -15.58
C SER A 272 5.79 6.44 -16.84
N SER A 273 5.49 5.14 -17.03
CA SER A 273 5.91 4.39 -18.21
C SER A 273 5.21 4.88 -19.48
N ALA A 274 3.90 5.09 -19.45
CA ALA A 274 3.14 5.63 -20.56
C ALA A 274 3.65 7.01 -20.99
N ARG A 275 3.98 7.87 -20.02
CA ARG A 275 4.57 9.19 -20.29
C ARG A 275 5.97 9.09 -20.91
N ARG A 276 6.84 8.23 -20.37
CA ARG A 276 8.19 7.98 -20.90
C ARG A 276 8.15 7.52 -22.36
N ASP A 277 7.22 6.63 -22.66
CA ASP A 277 7.10 5.97 -23.95
C ASP A 277 6.17 6.74 -24.91
N LYS A 278 5.71 7.94 -24.51
CA LYS A 278 4.83 8.84 -25.29
C LYS A 278 3.53 8.17 -25.75
N LEU A 279 2.94 7.37 -24.87
CA LEU A 279 1.69 6.66 -25.07
C LEU A 279 0.46 7.48 -24.66
N LEU A 280 0.67 8.56 -23.92
CA LEU A 280 -0.39 9.49 -23.50
C LEU A 280 -0.67 10.52 -24.61
N VAL A 281 -1.93 10.98 -24.70
CA VAL A 281 -2.32 12.13 -25.53
C VAL A 281 -1.69 13.42 -24.98
N ASP A 282 -1.71 13.56 -23.65
CA ASP A 282 -1.07 14.64 -22.91
C ASP A 282 0.00 14.08 -21.97
N THR A 283 1.26 14.47 -22.20
CA THR A 283 2.40 14.05 -21.39
C THR A 283 2.77 15.07 -20.30
N SER A 284 1.98 16.12 -20.10
CA SER A 284 2.25 17.16 -19.12
C SER A 284 2.25 16.61 -17.69
N GLN A 285 3.01 17.29 -16.81
CA GLN A 285 2.93 17.03 -15.38
C GLN A 285 1.66 17.71 -14.86
N ARG A 286 0.72 16.91 -14.36
CA ARG A 286 -0.57 17.37 -13.83
C ARG A 286 -1.05 16.45 -12.72
N TRP A 287 -2.04 16.90 -11.97
CA TRP A 287 -2.72 16.10 -10.96
C TRP A 287 -3.62 15.04 -11.59
N LEU A 288 -3.54 13.81 -11.08
CA LEU A 288 -4.28 12.66 -11.59
C LEU A 288 -5.23 12.12 -10.54
N PHE A 289 -6.43 11.73 -10.95
CA PHE A 289 -7.35 10.99 -10.10
C PHE A 289 -7.11 9.48 -10.28
N ILE A 290 -7.27 8.69 -9.21
CA ILE A 290 -7.17 7.22 -9.28
C ILE A 290 -8.21 6.65 -10.25
N SER A 291 -9.37 7.30 -10.38
CA SER A 291 -10.41 7.02 -11.39
C SER A 291 -10.02 7.52 -12.80
N PHE A 292 -8.77 7.31 -13.21
CA PHE A 292 -8.20 7.79 -14.47
C PHE A 292 -8.81 7.03 -15.67
N ASP A 293 -9.40 7.76 -16.62
CA ASP A 293 -9.90 7.17 -17.86
C ASP A 293 -8.75 6.90 -18.84
N TRP A 294 -8.10 5.75 -18.67
CA TRP A 294 -7.01 5.32 -19.54
C TRP A 294 -7.37 5.36 -21.03
N VAL A 295 -8.62 5.07 -21.41
CA VAL A 295 -9.01 5.01 -22.82
C VAL A 295 -9.03 6.40 -23.45
N ALA A 296 -9.51 7.40 -22.71
CA ALA A 296 -9.52 8.79 -23.17
C ALA A 296 -8.12 9.43 -23.21
N GLU A 297 -7.21 8.94 -22.37
CA GLU A 297 -5.91 9.58 -22.12
C GLU A 297 -4.74 8.97 -22.91
N LEU A 298 -4.97 7.82 -23.55
CA LEU A 298 -3.98 7.12 -24.36
C LEU A 298 -4.17 7.41 -25.85
N ASN A 299 -3.07 7.50 -26.60
CA ASN A 299 -3.09 7.48 -28.05
C ASN A 299 -3.26 6.05 -28.60
N ASP A 300 -3.32 5.86 -29.93
CA ASP A 300 -3.54 4.54 -30.54
C ASP A 300 -2.52 3.48 -30.09
N GLN A 301 -1.24 3.84 -29.97
CA GLN A 301 -0.19 2.93 -29.48
C GLN A 301 -0.36 2.63 -27.98
N GLY A 302 -0.77 3.64 -27.21
CA GLY A 302 -1.08 3.50 -25.79
C GLY A 302 -2.24 2.55 -25.54
N LEU A 303 -3.31 2.61 -26.34
CA LEU A 303 -4.45 1.70 -26.26
C LEU A 303 -4.03 0.24 -26.50
N GLU A 304 -3.19 0.01 -27.52
CA GLU A 304 -2.62 -1.32 -27.78
C GLU A 304 -1.77 -1.80 -26.59
N TRP A 305 -0.89 -0.94 -26.07
CA TRP A 305 -0.08 -1.23 -24.87
C TRP A 305 -0.95 -1.60 -23.66
N TYR A 306 -1.97 -0.80 -23.36
CA TYR A 306 -2.82 -0.99 -22.19
C TYR A 306 -3.65 -2.28 -22.28
N SER A 307 -4.14 -2.65 -23.47
CA SER A 307 -4.87 -3.90 -23.70
C SER A 307 -4.07 -5.16 -23.35
N ARG A 308 -2.73 -5.09 -23.40
CA ARG A 308 -1.83 -6.21 -23.06
C ARG A 308 -1.59 -6.35 -21.55
N LEU A 309 -1.83 -5.30 -20.77
CA LEU A 309 -1.66 -5.32 -19.31
C LEU A 309 -2.79 -6.01 -18.57
N HIS A 310 -3.93 -6.20 -19.23
CA HIS A 310 -5.12 -6.85 -18.70
C HIS A 310 -5.52 -8.01 -19.62
N PRO A 311 -4.81 -9.15 -19.57
CA PRO A 311 -5.26 -10.32 -20.31
C PRO A 311 -6.68 -10.68 -19.84
N LYS A 312 -7.59 -10.77 -20.81
CA LYS A 312 -8.98 -11.15 -20.60
C LYS A 312 -9.12 -12.54 -19.99
#